data_AF-X1UZ59-F1
#
_entry.id   AF-X1UZ59-F1
#
_cell.length_a   1.000
_cell.length_b   1.000
_cell.length_c   1.000
_cell.angle_alpha   90.00
_cell.angle_beta   90.00
_cell.angle_gamma   90.00
#
_symmetry.space_group_name_H-M   'P 1'
#
loop_
_entity.id
_entity.type
_entity.pdbx_description
1 polymer ?
#
loop_
_entity_poly.entity_id
_entity_poly.type
_entity_poly.pdbx_seq_one_letter_code
_entity_poly.pdbx_strand_id
1 'polypeptide(L)'
;HHIPSPREKTANIQKLMHAFSQKHGIKLYDGEGICHQLIPEQGHVRPGDLIIGSDSHTCTYGALNAFSTGLGPTDTGIVLATGTTWLKVPQTIKINLTGKLPLGVYSKDLILYIIKDMGIDGAAYQAIEFTGTAIDDLSIEGRFTTCNMAVEMEAKCGLMKADSKAIRWIKEHRSGSDYFSSVEPDKDANYSAVKSYDISKLEPQVAKPHSVNNVTSITNVAGTKVDQAIIGTCTNGRIEDLRIAAR
;
A
#
# COMPACT_ATOMS: atom_id res chain seq x y z
N HIS A 1 12.39 -5.64 -9.30
CA HIS A 1 12.16 -7.01 -8.79
C HIS A 1 13.43 -7.82 -8.59
N HIS A 2 14.37 -7.86 -9.56
CA HIS A 2 15.61 -8.64 -9.40
C HIS A 2 16.83 -7.74 -9.52
N ILE A 3 17.50 -7.44 -8.41
CA ILE A 3 18.71 -6.61 -8.37
C ILE A 3 19.69 -7.25 -7.38
N PRO A 4 20.90 -7.67 -7.80
CA PRO A 4 21.33 -7.83 -9.20
C PRO A 4 20.53 -8.95 -9.91
N SER A 5 20.68 -9.05 -11.24
CA SER A 5 20.07 -10.14 -12.00
C SER A 5 20.64 -11.51 -11.59
N PRO A 6 19.82 -12.47 -11.13
CA PRO A 6 20.31 -13.77 -10.68
C PRO A 6 20.57 -14.75 -11.83
N ARG A 7 20.06 -14.45 -13.04
CA ARG A 7 20.04 -15.39 -14.18
C ARG A 7 20.11 -14.64 -15.51
N GLU A 8 20.64 -15.30 -16.53
CA GLU A 8 20.74 -14.74 -17.89
C GLU A 8 19.39 -14.24 -18.44
N LYS A 9 18.33 -15.04 -18.28
CA LYS A 9 16.97 -14.66 -18.74
C LYS A 9 16.51 -13.33 -18.12
N THR A 10 16.78 -13.10 -16.85
CA THR A 10 16.41 -11.86 -16.16
C THR A 10 17.27 -10.68 -16.63
N ALA A 11 18.55 -10.92 -16.91
CA ALA A 11 19.44 -9.89 -17.47
C ALA A 11 18.99 -9.47 -18.88
N ASN A 12 18.56 -10.43 -19.70
CA ASN A 12 18.01 -10.15 -21.04
C ASN A 12 16.72 -9.32 -20.96
N ILE A 13 15.85 -9.57 -19.97
CA ILE A 13 14.65 -8.75 -19.73
C ILE A 13 15.04 -7.32 -19.32
N GLN A 14 16.00 -7.16 -18.42
CA GLN A 14 16.48 -5.83 -18.02
C GLN A 14 17.05 -5.05 -19.22
N LYS A 15 17.88 -5.69 -20.04
CA LYS A 15 18.39 -5.08 -21.29
C LYS A 15 17.25 -4.64 -22.21
N LEU A 16 16.21 -5.46 -22.36
CA LEU A 16 15.02 -5.11 -23.15
C LEU A 16 14.30 -3.89 -22.56
N MET A 17 14.13 -3.81 -21.24
CA MET A 17 13.49 -2.67 -20.57
C MET A 17 14.30 -1.38 -20.73
N HIS A 18 15.63 -1.44 -20.67
CA HIS A 18 16.50 -0.27 -20.92
C HIS A 18 16.34 0.22 -22.37
N ALA A 19 16.39 -0.69 -23.34
CA ALA A 19 16.20 -0.34 -24.74
C ALA A 19 14.80 0.24 -25.01
N PHE A 20 13.76 -0.32 -24.38
CA PHE A 20 12.39 0.19 -24.49
C PHE A 20 12.26 1.60 -23.88
N SER A 21 12.79 1.81 -22.68
CA SER A 21 12.80 3.12 -22.01
C SER A 21 13.50 4.17 -22.87
N GLN A 22 14.68 3.88 -23.40
CA GLN A 22 15.43 4.80 -24.27
C GLN A 22 14.67 5.12 -25.55
N LYS A 23 14.11 4.10 -26.22
CA LYS A 23 13.34 4.27 -27.46
C LYS A 23 12.13 5.17 -27.28
N HIS A 24 11.47 5.11 -26.13
CA HIS A 24 10.22 5.82 -25.87
C HIS A 24 10.37 7.05 -24.95
N GLY A 25 11.59 7.38 -24.53
CA GLY A 25 11.86 8.51 -23.61
C GLY A 25 11.21 8.35 -22.23
N ILE A 26 11.01 7.11 -21.77
CA ILE A 26 10.36 6.81 -20.49
C ILE A 26 11.40 6.87 -19.37
N LYS A 27 11.10 7.57 -18.28
CA LYS A 27 11.97 7.58 -17.09
C LYS A 27 12.06 6.17 -16.51
N LEU A 28 13.28 5.64 -16.45
CA LEU A 28 13.60 4.33 -15.89
C LEU A 28 14.32 4.51 -14.56
N TYR A 29 13.91 3.71 -13.59
CA TYR A 29 14.58 3.56 -12.30
C TYR A 29 15.19 2.16 -12.23
N ASP A 30 16.51 2.07 -12.05
CA ASP A 30 17.23 0.80 -12.08
C ASP A 30 18.07 0.61 -10.82
N GLY A 31 17.63 -0.31 -9.94
CA GLY A 31 18.30 -0.58 -8.67
C GLY A 31 18.13 0.49 -7.58
N GLU A 32 17.32 1.52 -7.81
CA GLU A 32 17.15 2.66 -6.89
C GLU A 32 16.19 2.39 -5.72
N GLY A 33 15.42 1.30 -5.77
CA GLY A 33 14.51 0.94 -4.69
C GLY A 33 13.36 0.06 -5.14
N ILE A 34 12.47 -0.24 -4.19
CA ILE A 34 11.23 -0.97 -4.45
C ILE A 34 10.21 -0.02 -5.10
N CYS A 35 9.50 -0.48 -6.13
CA CYS A 35 8.57 0.33 -6.92
C CYS A 35 7.56 1.12 -6.07
N HIS A 36 6.91 0.50 -5.09
CA HIS A 36 5.91 1.16 -4.26
C HIS A 36 6.48 2.12 -3.22
N GLN A 37 7.79 2.10 -2.98
CA GLN A 37 8.50 3.11 -2.21
C GLN A 37 8.94 4.26 -3.12
N LEU A 38 9.57 3.91 -4.23
CA LEU A 38 10.24 4.87 -5.11
C LEU A 38 9.25 5.79 -5.81
N ILE A 39 8.13 5.26 -6.31
CA ILE A 39 7.12 6.04 -7.05
C ILE A 39 6.60 7.25 -6.25
N PRO A 40 6.12 7.10 -5.00
CA PRO A 40 5.69 8.24 -4.20
C PRO A 40 6.86 9.15 -3.77
N GLU A 41 8.03 8.61 -3.42
CA GLU A 41 9.20 9.43 -3.05
C GLU A 41 9.75 10.28 -4.19
N GLN A 42 9.54 9.85 -5.43
CA GLN A 42 9.93 10.58 -6.63
C GLN A 42 8.87 11.59 -7.09
N GLY A 43 7.82 11.80 -6.28
CA GLY A 43 6.80 12.80 -6.52
C GLY A 43 5.80 12.45 -7.62
N HIS A 44 5.68 11.17 -8.01
CA HIS A 44 4.78 10.72 -9.09
C HIS A 44 3.33 10.51 -8.64
N VAL A 45 3.05 10.57 -7.34
CA VAL A 45 1.72 10.35 -6.77
C VAL A 45 1.16 11.66 -6.24
N ARG A 46 -0.08 12.00 -6.63
CA ARG A 46 -0.82 13.14 -6.07
C ARG A 46 -2.21 12.74 -5.58
N PRO A 47 -2.78 13.49 -4.63
CA PRO A 47 -4.18 13.36 -4.24
C PRO A 47 -5.10 13.51 -5.44
N GLY A 48 -6.07 12.61 -5.57
CA GLY A 48 -7.01 12.56 -6.68
C GLY A 48 -6.49 11.89 -7.96
N ASP A 49 -5.23 11.47 -8.02
CA ASP A 49 -4.72 10.75 -9.19
C ASP A 49 -5.37 9.36 -9.35
N LEU A 50 -5.54 8.94 -10.60
CA LEU A 50 -5.79 7.55 -11.00
C LEU A 50 -4.47 6.93 -11.44
N ILE A 51 -3.95 5.97 -10.68
CA ILE A 51 -2.65 5.33 -10.93
C ILE A 51 -2.83 3.85 -11.24
N ILE A 52 -2.33 3.45 -12.41
CA ILE A 52 -2.27 2.05 -12.84
C ILE A 52 -0.83 1.57 -12.75
N GLY A 53 -0.64 0.42 -12.13
CA GLY A 53 0.65 -0.26 -12.05
C GLY A 53 0.52 -1.72 -12.48
N SER A 54 1.61 -2.31 -12.97
CA SER A 54 1.68 -3.73 -13.34
C SER A 54 2.06 -4.62 -12.15
N ASP A 55 1.65 -4.23 -10.94
CA ASP A 55 1.93 -4.91 -9.67
C ASP A 55 0.69 -4.88 -8.78
N SER A 56 0.39 -5.97 -8.08
CA SER A 56 -0.76 -6.11 -7.19
C SER A 56 -0.81 -5.07 -6.08
N HIS A 57 0.35 -4.71 -5.52
CA HIS A 57 0.46 -3.81 -4.37
C HIS A 57 0.50 -2.33 -4.76
N THR A 58 0.18 -2.01 -6.02
CA THR A 58 -0.01 -0.62 -6.50
C THR A 58 -1.04 0.15 -5.65
N CYS A 59 -1.99 -0.54 -5.01
CA CYS A 59 -2.94 0.02 -4.04
C CYS A 59 -2.31 0.78 -2.86
N THR A 60 -0.99 0.64 -2.64
CA THR A 60 -0.20 1.40 -1.66
C THR A 60 -0.44 2.91 -1.76
N TYR A 61 -0.62 3.47 -2.97
CA TYR A 61 -0.64 4.92 -3.17
C TYR A 61 -1.93 5.60 -2.68
N GLY A 62 -2.96 4.83 -2.35
CA GLY A 62 -4.15 5.39 -1.72
C GLY A 62 -3.92 5.95 -0.31
N ALA A 63 -2.77 5.66 0.31
CA ALA A 63 -2.27 6.37 1.50
C ALA A 63 -2.09 7.88 1.27
N LEU A 64 -1.91 8.30 0.01
CA LEU A 64 -1.81 9.69 -0.42
C LEU A 64 -3.06 10.15 -1.19
N ASN A 65 -4.21 9.52 -0.93
CA ASN A 65 -5.50 9.87 -1.56
C ASN A 65 -5.54 9.67 -3.09
N ALA A 66 -4.75 8.73 -3.62
CA ALA A 66 -4.80 8.35 -5.03
C ALA A 66 -5.58 7.04 -5.23
N PHE A 67 -6.51 7.00 -6.20
CA PHE A 67 -7.08 5.74 -6.62
C PHE A 67 -6.01 4.96 -7.40
N SER A 68 -5.47 3.92 -6.78
CA SER A 68 -4.33 3.19 -7.31
C SER A 68 -4.61 1.69 -7.33
N THR A 69 -4.35 1.03 -8.45
CA THR A 69 -4.69 -0.38 -8.60
C THR A 69 -3.76 -1.11 -9.56
N GLY A 70 -3.49 -2.38 -9.25
CA GLY A 70 -2.72 -3.27 -10.09
C GLY A 70 -3.56 -3.80 -11.26
N LEU A 71 -2.97 -3.89 -12.45
CA LEU A 71 -3.54 -4.55 -13.61
C LEU A 71 -2.56 -5.59 -14.19
N GLY A 72 -3.10 -6.56 -14.93
CA GLY A 72 -2.29 -7.57 -15.62
C GLY A 72 -1.48 -6.98 -16.78
N PRO A 73 -0.52 -7.75 -17.34
CA PRO A 73 0.33 -7.28 -18.43
C PRO A 73 -0.44 -6.82 -19.67
N THR A 74 -1.52 -7.51 -20.04
CA THR A 74 -2.37 -7.14 -21.20
C THR A 74 -3.00 -5.76 -21.00
N ASP A 75 -3.67 -5.55 -19.88
CA ASP A 75 -4.32 -4.27 -19.56
C ASP A 75 -3.30 -3.14 -19.39
N THR A 76 -2.14 -3.43 -18.80
CA THR A 76 -1.04 -2.47 -18.71
C THR A 76 -0.56 -2.06 -20.11
N GLY A 77 -0.43 -3.02 -21.03
CA GLY A 77 -0.09 -2.75 -22.42
C GLY A 77 -1.12 -1.86 -23.12
N ILE A 78 -2.41 -2.07 -22.85
CA ILE A 78 -3.49 -1.21 -23.36
C ILE A 78 -3.33 0.21 -22.80
N VAL A 79 -3.13 0.37 -21.49
CA VAL A 79 -2.91 1.69 -20.86
C VAL A 79 -1.71 2.41 -21.46
N LEU A 80 -0.60 1.71 -21.67
CA LEU A 80 0.60 2.30 -22.31
C LEU A 80 0.35 2.73 -23.75
N ALA A 81 -0.51 2.01 -24.49
CA ALA A 81 -0.82 2.31 -25.88
C ALA A 81 -1.86 3.44 -26.05
N THR A 82 -2.85 3.53 -25.14
CA THR A 82 -4.02 4.39 -25.31
C THR A 82 -4.12 5.51 -24.28
N GLY A 83 -3.35 5.46 -23.19
CA GLY A 83 -3.49 6.35 -22.04
C GLY A 83 -4.81 6.17 -21.25
N THR A 84 -5.58 5.12 -21.54
CA THR A 84 -6.92 4.91 -20.98
C THR A 84 -7.16 3.44 -20.63
N THR A 85 -8.11 3.18 -19.73
CA THR A 85 -8.54 1.83 -19.38
C THR A 85 -10.00 1.81 -18.92
N TRP A 86 -10.58 0.62 -18.85
CA TRP A 86 -11.93 0.39 -18.34
C TRP A 86 -11.84 -0.20 -16.93
N LEU A 87 -12.46 0.49 -15.98
CA LEU A 87 -12.64 0.02 -14.62
C LEU A 87 -14.13 0.05 -14.29
N LYS A 88 -14.65 -1.00 -13.66
CA LYS A 88 -15.95 -0.91 -13.00
C LYS A 88 -15.73 -0.19 -11.67
N VAL A 89 -16.53 0.84 -11.42
CA VAL A 89 -16.49 1.60 -10.17
C VAL A 89 -16.78 0.65 -9.00
N PRO A 90 -15.84 0.46 -8.06
CA PRO A 90 -16.04 -0.45 -6.94
C PRO A 90 -17.02 0.15 -5.92
N GLN A 91 -17.76 -0.71 -5.21
CA GLN A 91 -18.42 -0.29 -3.97
C GLN A 91 -17.37 -0.07 -2.88
N THR A 92 -17.69 0.73 -1.86
CA THR A 92 -16.72 1.07 -0.80
C THR A 92 -17.13 0.48 0.55
N ILE A 93 -16.19 -0.21 1.20
CA ILE A 93 -16.28 -0.58 2.62
C ILE A 93 -15.58 0.50 3.43
N LYS A 94 -16.27 1.07 4.43
CA LYS A 94 -15.66 1.97 5.40
C LYS A 94 -15.12 1.18 6.58
N ILE A 95 -13.84 1.33 6.86
CA ILE A 95 -13.18 0.78 8.05
C ILE A 95 -12.83 1.91 8.99
N ASN A 96 -13.57 2.03 10.09
CA ASN A 96 -13.38 3.04 11.12
C ASN A 96 -12.55 2.47 12.29
N LEU A 97 -11.34 2.98 12.49
CA LEU A 97 -10.38 2.49 13.47
C LEU A 97 -10.19 3.53 14.57
N THR A 98 -10.64 3.23 15.78
CA THR A 98 -10.61 4.14 16.92
C THR A 98 -9.61 3.68 17.99
N GLY A 99 -9.20 4.62 18.85
CA GLY A 99 -8.21 4.36 19.88
C GLY A 99 -6.79 4.74 19.43
N LYS A 100 -5.81 4.35 20.24
CA LYS A 100 -4.38 4.58 20.00
C LYS A 100 -3.63 3.25 20.02
N LEU A 101 -2.72 3.05 19.07
CA LEU A 101 -1.89 1.84 19.02
C LEU A 101 -1.09 1.69 20.32
N PRO A 102 -1.18 0.53 21.00
CA PRO A 102 -0.38 0.26 22.19
C PRO A 102 1.12 0.23 21.89
N LEU A 103 1.93 0.32 22.94
CA LEU A 103 3.38 0.19 22.81
C LEU A 103 3.75 -1.15 22.18
N GLY A 104 4.63 -1.13 21.17
CA GLY A 104 5.05 -2.33 20.44
C GLY A 104 4.08 -2.79 19.36
N VAL A 105 3.01 -2.04 19.11
CA VAL A 105 2.02 -2.29 18.07
C VAL A 105 2.12 -1.21 17.01
N TYR A 106 2.18 -1.62 15.75
CA TYR A 106 2.41 -0.75 14.61
C TYR A 106 1.33 -0.92 13.53
N SER A 107 1.43 -0.15 12.45
CA SER A 107 0.51 -0.22 11.30
C SER A 107 0.42 -1.63 10.70
N LYS A 108 1.51 -2.41 10.76
CA LYS A 108 1.51 -3.81 10.32
C LYS A 108 0.55 -4.67 11.14
N ASP A 109 0.57 -4.53 12.46
CA ASP A 109 -0.31 -5.27 13.36
C ASP A 109 -1.77 -4.87 13.15
N LEU A 110 -2.01 -3.56 12.96
CA LEU A 110 -3.32 -2.99 12.66
C LEU A 110 -3.93 -3.63 11.41
N ILE A 111 -3.19 -3.66 10.29
CA ILE A 111 -3.73 -4.20 9.04
C ILE A 111 -3.86 -5.72 9.07
N LEU A 112 -2.94 -6.44 9.73
CA LEU A 112 -3.09 -7.90 9.93
C LEU A 112 -4.33 -8.23 10.77
N TYR A 113 -4.63 -7.45 11.81
CA TYR A 113 -5.84 -7.61 12.60
C TYR A 113 -7.11 -7.45 11.76
N ILE A 114 -7.13 -6.47 10.86
CA ILE A 114 -8.24 -6.25 9.93
C ILE A 114 -8.35 -7.42 8.93
N ILE A 115 -7.24 -7.84 8.31
CA ILE A 115 -7.21 -8.96 7.35
C ILE A 115 -7.73 -10.25 7.99
N LYS A 116 -7.42 -10.48 9.28
CA LYS A 116 -7.95 -11.61 10.05
C LYS A 116 -9.48 -11.62 10.10
N ASP A 117 -10.09 -10.48 10.43
CA ASP A 117 -11.54 -10.33 10.56
C ASP A 117 -12.25 -10.34 9.21
N MET A 118 -11.64 -9.69 8.22
CA MET A 118 -12.19 -9.58 6.87
C MET A 118 -12.07 -10.88 6.08
N GLY A 119 -10.99 -11.63 6.27
CA GLY A 119 -10.64 -12.76 5.41
C GLY A 119 -9.96 -12.32 4.11
N ILE A 120 -9.55 -13.30 3.30
CA ILE A 120 -8.81 -13.07 2.05
C ILE A 120 -9.68 -12.47 0.94
N ASP A 121 -11.00 -12.66 1.00
CA ASP A 121 -12.00 -12.23 0.01
C ASP A 121 -12.96 -11.18 0.60
N GLY A 122 -12.70 -10.70 1.81
CA GLY A 122 -13.61 -9.83 2.57
C GLY A 122 -13.92 -8.49 1.92
N ALA A 123 -13.13 -8.06 0.94
CA ALA A 123 -13.33 -6.84 0.18
C ALA A 123 -13.23 -7.08 -1.34
N ALA A 124 -13.55 -8.28 -1.82
CA ALA A 124 -13.43 -8.66 -3.22
C ALA A 124 -14.05 -7.62 -4.17
N TYR A 125 -13.22 -7.01 -5.01
CA TYR A 125 -13.58 -5.95 -5.97
C TYR A 125 -14.15 -4.65 -5.34
N GLN A 126 -14.04 -4.48 -4.03
CA GLN A 126 -14.46 -3.27 -3.32
C GLN A 126 -13.25 -2.38 -3.02
N ALA A 127 -13.47 -1.07 -2.91
CA ALA A 127 -12.50 -0.18 -2.31
C ALA A 127 -12.65 -0.22 -0.79
N ILE A 128 -11.55 -0.04 -0.06
CA ILE A 128 -11.58 0.16 1.39
C ILE A 128 -11.25 1.61 1.68
N GLU A 129 -12.12 2.33 2.37
CA GLU A 129 -11.82 3.63 2.96
C GLU A 129 -11.43 3.46 4.42
N PHE A 130 -10.18 3.75 4.76
CA PHE A 130 -9.70 3.70 6.14
C PHE A 130 -9.86 5.06 6.82
N THR A 131 -10.57 5.10 7.94
CA THR A 131 -10.83 6.32 8.72
C THR A 131 -10.64 6.10 10.22
N GLY A 132 -10.72 7.17 10.99
CA GLY A 132 -10.76 7.13 12.46
C GLY A 132 -9.44 7.53 13.12
N THR A 133 -9.48 7.74 14.43
CA THR A 133 -8.37 8.33 15.19
C THR A 133 -7.07 7.55 15.06
N ALA A 134 -7.14 6.22 14.94
CA ALA A 134 -5.94 5.40 14.77
C ALA A 134 -5.26 5.69 13.42
N ILE A 135 -6.02 5.93 12.35
CA ILE A 135 -5.50 6.31 11.01
C ILE A 135 -4.97 7.75 11.02
N ASP A 136 -5.65 8.64 11.72
CA ASP A 136 -5.21 10.03 11.89
C ASP A 136 -3.88 10.10 12.64
N ASP A 137 -3.61 9.19 13.58
CA ASP A 137 -2.36 9.10 14.34
C ASP A 137 -1.18 8.51 13.56
N LEU A 138 -1.43 7.66 12.55
CA LEU A 138 -0.35 7.04 11.74
C LEU A 138 0.54 8.08 11.04
N SER A 139 1.81 7.73 10.88
CA SER A 139 2.70 8.37 9.90
C SER A 139 2.27 8.03 8.47
N ILE A 140 2.78 8.76 7.47
CA ILE A 140 2.53 8.41 6.06
C ILE A 140 3.14 7.05 5.69
N GLU A 141 4.31 6.74 6.25
CA GLU A 141 4.95 5.42 6.13
C GLU A 141 4.05 4.28 6.71
N GLY A 142 3.40 4.54 7.85
CA GLY A 142 2.41 3.65 8.44
C GLY A 142 1.15 3.52 7.59
N ARG A 143 0.70 4.60 6.92
CA ARG A 143 -0.42 4.54 5.97
C ARG A 143 -0.08 3.73 4.73
N PHE A 144 1.13 3.85 4.20
CA PHE A 144 1.58 3.01 3.09
C PHE A 144 1.53 1.53 3.46
N THR A 145 1.96 1.17 4.66
CA THR A 145 1.85 -0.21 5.18
C THR A 145 0.40 -0.71 5.13
N THR A 146 -0.55 0.07 5.63
CA THR A 146 -1.97 -0.29 5.68
C THR A 146 -2.58 -0.40 4.27
N CYS A 147 -2.39 0.60 3.40
CA CYS A 147 -2.92 0.57 2.04
C CYS A 147 -2.28 -0.51 1.16
N ASN A 148 -0.98 -0.79 1.35
CA ASN A 148 -0.25 -1.83 0.61
C ASN A 148 -0.92 -3.19 0.77
N MET A 149 -1.36 -3.53 1.98
CA MET A 149 -1.98 -4.83 2.25
C MET A 149 -3.49 -4.87 2.00
N ALA A 150 -4.10 -3.82 1.43
CA ALA A 150 -5.52 -3.87 1.07
C ALA A 150 -5.83 -5.00 0.07
N VAL A 151 -4.89 -5.26 -0.86
CA VAL A 151 -5.01 -6.34 -1.85
C VAL A 151 -5.06 -7.75 -1.22
N GLU A 152 -4.58 -7.92 0.01
CA GLU A 152 -4.62 -9.19 0.75
C GLU A 152 -6.03 -9.57 1.21
N MET A 153 -7.00 -8.66 1.07
CA MET A 153 -8.44 -8.89 1.26
C MET A 153 -9.21 -8.83 -0.08
N GLU A 154 -8.50 -8.95 -1.21
CA GLU A 154 -9.00 -8.77 -2.57
C GLU A 154 -9.61 -7.39 -2.86
N ALA A 155 -9.27 -6.39 -2.03
CA ALA A 155 -9.70 -5.02 -2.26
C ALA A 155 -9.12 -4.47 -3.56
N LYS A 156 -9.92 -3.72 -4.29
CA LYS A 156 -9.49 -3.02 -5.50
C LYS A 156 -8.42 -1.97 -5.21
N CYS A 157 -8.58 -1.28 -4.08
CA CYS A 157 -7.62 -0.34 -3.50
C CYS A 157 -7.96 -0.04 -2.03
N GLY A 158 -7.00 0.50 -1.29
CA GLY A 158 -7.21 1.09 0.03
C GLY A 158 -6.98 2.59 -0.02
N LEU A 159 -7.90 3.40 0.50
CA LEU A 159 -7.91 4.85 0.39
C LEU A 159 -7.87 5.51 1.77
N MET A 160 -7.11 6.60 1.87
CA MET A 160 -7.07 7.49 3.01
C MET A 160 -7.17 8.95 2.55
N LYS A 161 -7.55 9.83 3.47
CA LYS A 161 -7.71 11.26 3.21
C LYS A 161 -6.38 11.97 2.95
N ALA A 162 -6.43 13.04 2.16
CA ALA A 162 -5.27 13.91 1.93
C ALA A 162 -5.13 14.93 3.07
N ASP A 163 -4.88 14.44 4.29
CA ASP A 163 -4.70 15.32 5.45
C ASP A 163 -3.37 16.10 5.43
N SER A 164 -3.14 16.93 6.45
CA SER A 164 -1.94 17.77 6.53
C SER A 164 -0.63 16.98 6.48
N LYS A 165 -0.59 15.73 6.97
CA LYS A 165 0.58 14.86 6.88
C LYS A 165 0.85 14.43 5.45
N ALA A 166 -0.20 14.03 4.71
CA ALA A 166 -0.08 13.62 3.33
C ALA A 166 0.36 14.80 2.46
N ILE A 167 -0.26 15.97 2.66
CA ILE A 167 0.09 17.21 1.97
C ILE A 167 1.55 17.59 2.20
N ARG A 168 2.02 17.52 3.46
CA ARG A 168 3.43 17.79 3.79
C ARG A 168 4.36 16.80 3.08
N TRP A 169 4.05 15.50 3.14
CA TRP A 169 4.85 14.47 2.46
C TRP A 169 5.01 14.75 0.96
N ILE A 170 3.91 15.11 0.28
CA ILE A 170 3.95 15.42 -1.16
C ILE A 170 4.84 16.63 -1.45
N LYS A 171 4.74 17.69 -0.64
CA LYS A 171 5.56 18.90 -0.79
C LYS A 171 7.05 18.64 -0.57
N GLU A 172 7.40 17.70 0.31
CA GLU A 172 8.79 17.29 0.55
C GLU A 172 9.39 16.50 -0.62
N HIS A 173 8.56 15.75 -1.35
CA HIS A 173 9.00 14.82 -2.41
C HIS A 173 8.76 15.32 -3.84
N ARG A 174 8.07 16.45 -4.01
CA ARG A 174 7.78 17.03 -5.33
C ARG A 174 8.00 18.54 -5.32
N SER A 175 8.84 19.00 -6.24
CA SER A 175 8.97 20.43 -6.56
C SER A 175 7.94 20.83 -7.63
N GLY A 176 7.11 21.85 -7.40
CA GLY A 176 6.16 22.34 -8.40
C GLY A 176 4.84 22.87 -7.81
N SER A 177 3.88 23.21 -8.68
CA SER A 177 2.62 23.83 -8.25
C SER A 177 1.79 22.92 -7.35
N ASP A 178 1.23 23.52 -6.30
CA ASP A 178 0.34 22.92 -5.31
C ASP A 178 -1.05 22.55 -5.87
N TYR A 179 -1.23 22.53 -7.19
CA TYR A 179 -2.52 22.21 -7.79
C TYR A 179 -2.71 20.70 -7.88
N PHE A 180 -3.21 20.13 -6.79
CA PHE A 180 -3.81 18.81 -6.76
C PHE A 180 -5.19 18.93 -6.10
N SER A 181 -6.16 18.18 -6.63
CA SER A 181 -7.53 18.16 -6.11
C SER A 181 -7.71 16.87 -5.33
N SER A 182 -7.55 16.95 -4.01
CA SER A 182 -7.92 15.83 -3.14
C SER A 182 -9.39 15.48 -3.33
N VAL A 183 -9.68 14.19 -3.34
CA VAL A 183 -11.05 13.69 -3.41
C VAL A 183 -11.42 13.19 -2.02
N GLU A 184 -12.39 13.88 -1.43
CA GLU A 184 -12.90 13.56 -0.11
C GLU A 184 -14.32 12.97 -0.23
N PRO A 185 -14.70 12.04 0.65
CA PRO A 185 -16.05 11.51 0.66
C PRO A 185 -17.05 12.60 1.03
N ASP A 186 -18.19 12.62 0.34
CA ASP A 186 -19.33 13.45 0.70
C ASP A 186 -19.86 13.05 2.10
N LYS A 187 -20.52 14.00 2.77
CA LYS A 187 -21.05 13.78 4.13
C LYS A 187 -22.11 12.67 4.19
N ASP A 188 -22.83 12.48 3.09
CA ASP A 188 -23.89 11.50 2.88
C ASP A 188 -23.47 10.36 1.94
N ALA A 189 -22.16 10.16 1.75
CA ALA A 189 -21.64 9.05 0.98
C ALA A 189 -22.16 7.70 1.51
N ASN A 190 -22.68 6.87 0.60
CA ASN A 190 -23.17 5.54 0.91
C ASN A 190 -22.05 4.50 0.82
N TYR A 191 -21.96 3.64 1.83
CA TYR A 191 -20.98 2.56 1.89
C TYR A 191 -21.71 1.21 1.82
N SER A 192 -21.12 0.25 1.10
CA SER A 192 -21.65 -1.12 1.05
C SER A 192 -21.58 -1.82 2.42
N ALA A 193 -20.62 -1.42 3.27
CA ALA A 193 -20.52 -1.85 4.65
C ALA A 193 -19.72 -0.82 5.46
N VAL A 194 -20.00 -0.74 6.76
CA VAL A 194 -19.22 0.04 7.72
C VAL A 194 -18.78 -0.91 8.84
N LYS A 195 -17.47 -1.04 9.03
CA LYS A 195 -16.88 -1.84 10.12
C LYS A 195 -16.11 -0.93 11.06
N SER A 196 -16.29 -1.14 12.37
CA SER A 196 -15.63 -0.35 13.40
C SER A 196 -14.78 -1.23 14.31
N TYR A 197 -13.56 -0.78 14.60
CA TYR A 197 -12.61 -1.51 15.42
C TYR A 197 -11.97 -0.57 16.45
N ASP A 198 -12.03 -0.95 17.73
CA ASP A 198 -11.24 -0.32 18.79
C ASP A 198 -9.90 -1.06 18.91
N ILE A 199 -8.80 -0.35 18.64
CA ILE A 199 -7.46 -0.92 18.62
C ILE A 199 -6.67 -0.66 19.91
N SER A 200 -7.31 -0.08 20.93
CA SER A 200 -6.66 0.30 22.19
C SER A 200 -6.12 -0.87 23.01
N LYS A 201 -6.57 -2.10 22.71
CA LYS A 201 -6.13 -3.34 23.35
C LYS A 201 -5.49 -4.31 22.36
N LEU A 202 -5.13 -3.84 21.17
CA LEU A 202 -4.49 -4.68 20.17
C LEU A 202 -3.12 -5.14 20.68
N GLU A 203 -2.81 -6.42 20.53
CA GLU A 203 -1.48 -6.98 20.79
C GLU A 203 -0.69 -7.05 19.47
N PRO A 204 0.65 -7.19 19.49
CA PRO A 204 1.40 -7.46 18.27
C PRO A 204 0.88 -8.72 17.56
N GLN A 205 0.75 -8.67 16.24
CA GLN A 205 0.11 -9.68 15.41
C GLN A 205 1.13 -10.40 14.53
N VAL A 206 0.90 -11.70 14.29
CA VAL A 206 1.70 -12.53 13.39
C VAL A 206 0.77 -13.30 12.47
N ALA A 207 0.95 -13.13 11.16
CA ALA A 207 0.34 -14.01 10.15
C ALA A 207 1.13 -15.31 10.05
N LYS A 208 0.50 -16.43 10.39
CA LYS A 208 1.12 -17.76 10.33
C LYS A 208 1.04 -18.35 8.92
N PRO A 209 1.91 -19.32 8.59
CA PRO A 209 1.77 -20.08 7.35
C PRO A 209 0.40 -20.78 7.25
N HIS A 210 -0.15 -21.01 6.05
CA HIS A 210 0.32 -20.57 4.73
C HIS A 210 -0.58 -19.47 4.13
N SER A 211 -1.29 -18.71 4.97
CA SER A 211 -2.21 -17.65 4.52
C SER A 211 -2.08 -16.39 5.35
N VAL A 212 -2.16 -15.23 4.69
CA VAL A 212 -2.05 -13.90 5.31
C VAL A 212 -3.14 -13.63 6.36
N ASN A 213 -4.32 -14.23 6.21
CA ASN A 213 -5.42 -14.10 7.19
C ASN A 213 -5.32 -15.07 8.38
N ASN A 214 -4.33 -15.97 8.42
CA ASN A 214 -4.08 -16.86 9.56
C ASN A 214 -3.35 -16.13 10.70
N VAL A 215 -3.94 -15.04 11.18
CA VAL A 215 -3.32 -14.11 12.12
C VAL A 215 -3.61 -14.48 13.56
N THR A 216 -2.58 -14.43 14.39
CA THR A 216 -2.67 -14.61 15.84
C THR A 216 -1.86 -13.55 16.58
N SER A 217 -2.16 -13.32 17.85
CA SER A 217 -1.28 -12.56 18.73
C SER A 217 0.08 -13.26 18.83
N ILE A 218 1.14 -12.46 18.96
CA ILE A 218 2.52 -12.89 19.20
C ILE A 218 2.62 -13.81 20.41
N THR A 219 1.79 -13.62 21.44
CA THR A 219 1.79 -14.41 22.68
C THR A 219 1.51 -15.89 22.42
N ASN A 220 0.62 -16.19 21.46
CA ASN A 220 0.23 -17.55 21.10
C ASN A 220 1.29 -18.32 20.31
N VAL A 221 2.32 -17.64 19.81
CA VAL A 221 3.41 -18.23 19.02
C VAL A 221 4.77 -18.00 19.67
N ALA A 222 4.78 -17.52 20.90
CA ALA A 222 6.00 -17.35 21.69
C ALA A 222 6.77 -18.67 21.81
N GLY A 223 8.09 -18.61 21.64
CA GLY A 223 8.96 -19.79 21.67
C GLY A 223 9.09 -20.52 20.33
N THR A 224 8.39 -20.08 19.27
CA THR A 224 8.60 -20.61 17.91
C THR A 224 10.03 -20.32 17.46
N LYS A 225 10.78 -21.37 17.09
CA LYS A 225 12.14 -21.23 16.56
C LYS A 225 12.10 -20.49 15.23
N VAL A 226 12.92 -19.45 15.09
CA VAL A 226 13.13 -18.70 13.85
C VAL A 226 14.56 -18.89 13.40
N ASP A 227 14.74 -19.55 12.25
CA ASP A 227 16.08 -19.76 11.67
C ASP A 227 16.55 -18.55 10.84
N GLN A 228 15.61 -17.76 10.30
CA GLN A 228 15.90 -16.58 9.49
C GLN A 228 14.83 -15.51 9.71
N ALA A 229 15.27 -14.25 9.81
CA ALA A 229 14.41 -13.07 9.82
C ALA A 229 14.79 -12.14 8.67
N ILE A 230 13.79 -11.48 8.08
CA ILE A 230 13.98 -10.49 7.01
C ILE A 230 13.25 -9.21 7.44
N ILE A 231 13.94 -8.08 7.37
CA ILE A 231 13.40 -6.74 7.62
C ILE A 231 13.66 -5.93 6.36
N GLY A 232 12.62 -5.28 5.82
CA GLY A 232 12.72 -4.51 4.58
C GLY A 232 12.05 -5.20 3.39
N THR A 233 10.84 -4.77 3.08
CA THR A 233 10.05 -5.14 1.89
C THR A 233 9.28 -3.92 1.35
N CYS A 234 8.39 -4.11 0.36
CA CYS A 234 7.51 -3.06 -0.12
C CYS A 234 6.51 -2.55 0.94
N THR A 235 6.18 -3.41 1.91
CA THR A 235 5.23 -3.09 2.98
C THR A 235 5.91 -2.30 4.10
N ASN A 236 7.05 -2.79 4.59
CA ASN A 236 7.80 -2.21 5.72
C ASN A 236 9.30 -2.35 5.48
N GLY A 237 10.00 -1.24 5.47
CA GLY A 237 11.42 -1.12 5.12
C GLY A 237 11.90 0.32 5.02
N ARG A 238 11.07 1.26 5.46
CA ARG A 238 11.32 2.70 5.44
C ARG A 238 12.10 3.09 6.68
N ILE A 239 12.50 4.36 6.75
CA ILE A 239 13.38 4.80 7.83
C ILE A 239 12.72 4.67 9.22
N GLU A 240 11.39 4.79 9.33
CA GLU A 240 10.70 4.53 10.60
C GLU A 240 10.81 3.06 11.02
N ASP A 241 10.61 2.13 10.07
CA ASP A 241 10.65 0.70 10.31
C ASP A 241 12.05 0.27 10.79
N LEU A 242 13.08 0.76 10.11
CA LEU A 242 14.48 0.46 10.45
C LEU A 242 14.89 1.03 11.81
N ARG A 243 14.41 2.23 12.17
CA ARG A 243 14.65 2.83 13.49
C ARG A 243 13.96 2.05 14.62
N ILE A 244 12.79 1.48 14.36
CA ILE A 244 12.10 0.61 15.32
C ILE A 244 12.90 -0.69 15.50
N ALA A 245 13.30 -1.32 14.40
CA ALA A 245 14.07 -2.57 14.43
C ALA A 245 15.46 -2.45 15.06
N ALA A 246 16.08 -1.27 15.01
CA ALA A 246 17.41 -1.02 15.55
C ALA A 246 17.44 -0.70 17.06
N ARG A 247 16.28 -0.56 17.71
CA ARG A 247 16.17 -0.33 19.15
C ARG A 247 16.10 -1.66 19.90
#